data_AF-A0A382VNN4-F1
#
_entry.id   AF-A0A382VNN4-F1
#
_cell.length_a   1.000
_cell.length_b   1.000
_cell.length_c   1.000
_cell.angle_alpha   90.00
_cell.angle_beta   90.00
_cell.angle_gamma   90.00
#
_symmetry.space_group_name_H-M   'P 1'
#
loop_
_entity.id
_entity.type
_entity.pdbx_description
1 polymer ?
#
loop_
_entity_poly.entity_id
_entity_poly.type
_entity_poly.pdbx_seq_one_letter_code
_entity_poly.pdbx_strand_id
1 'polypeptide(L)'
;FCLFIGMSVKSILIFFVIYFLISIAIGRIRAELGSPVHDLHFSGPGRMMVACLGSKRFSSVDLTIISLFWYFNRAYRSHPMPCVLEGFKLGERIEISPFQMSAYVLSAVVFGSICGFWAHLHSAYNHGYAGRLWPAYETFNRLTSWLTIPTENIFPYASAFCFGGMLAGVLSSLRWNFIWFPLSPVGFVVSSSWAMNPFWFSIFLSWAIKALILKYGGLGLYRRTTPLFLGLVLGEFVADSIISITGTIWKVPTYIWYG
;
A
#
# COMPACT_ATOMS: atom_id res chain seq x y z
N PHE A 1 -21.81 5.74 -10.30
CA PHE A 1 -22.03 5.39 -8.88
C PHE A 1 -22.00 6.61 -7.97
N CYS A 2 -20.85 7.27 -7.75
CA CYS A 2 -20.76 8.38 -6.77
C CYS A 2 -21.74 9.54 -7.02
N LEU A 3 -21.88 9.96 -8.28
CA LEU A 3 -22.87 11.00 -8.66
C LEU A 3 -24.31 10.56 -8.40
N PHE A 4 -24.63 9.29 -8.64
CA PHE A 4 -25.97 8.74 -8.46
C PHE A 4 -26.39 8.73 -6.98
N ILE A 5 -25.43 8.57 -6.06
CA ILE A 5 -25.68 8.55 -4.60
C ILE A 5 -25.60 9.98 -4.01
N GLY A 6 -25.45 11.01 -4.84
CA GLY A 6 -25.49 12.42 -4.42
C GLY A 6 -24.17 12.98 -3.92
N MET A 7 -23.04 12.34 -4.21
CA MET A 7 -21.71 12.88 -3.90
C MET A 7 -21.43 14.12 -4.78
N SER A 8 -20.86 15.16 -4.18
CA SER A 8 -20.50 16.38 -4.90
C SER A 8 -19.38 16.14 -5.91
N VAL A 9 -19.53 16.69 -7.12
CA VAL A 9 -18.55 16.55 -8.22
C VAL A 9 -17.14 16.97 -7.78
N LYS A 10 -17.03 18.04 -7.00
CA LYS A 10 -15.76 18.52 -6.45
C LYS A 10 -15.08 17.46 -5.57
N SER A 11 -15.83 16.84 -4.66
CA SER A 11 -15.31 15.78 -3.78
C SER A 11 -14.88 14.55 -4.58
N ILE A 12 -15.65 14.16 -5.61
CA ILE A 12 -15.29 13.05 -6.50
C ILE A 12 -13.96 13.33 -7.20
N LEU A 13 -13.83 14.49 -7.84
CA LEU A 13 -12.62 14.85 -8.58
C LEU A 13 -11.38 14.88 -7.68
N ILE A 14 -11.47 15.58 -6.53
CA ILE A 14 -10.35 15.67 -5.59
C ILE A 14 -9.96 14.27 -5.08
N PHE A 15 -10.94 13.46 -4.70
CA PHE A 15 -10.69 12.12 -4.19
C PHE A 15 -9.94 11.25 -5.20
N PHE A 16 -10.43 11.16 -6.43
CA PHE A 16 -9.83 10.30 -7.45
C PHE A 16 -8.49 10.84 -7.96
N VAL A 17 -8.31 12.16 -8.05
CA VAL A 17 -7.01 12.75 -8.38
C VAL A 17 -5.96 12.36 -7.34
N ILE A 18 -6.25 12.51 -6.05
CA ILE A 18 -5.33 12.10 -4.98
C ILE A 18 -5.10 10.58 -5.04
N TYR A 19 -6.15 9.79 -5.25
CA TYR A 19 -6.04 8.34 -5.37
C TYR A 19 -5.08 7.93 -6.48
N PHE A 20 -5.26 8.46 -7.69
CA PHE A 20 -4.40 8.11 -8.83
C PHE A 20 -2.96 8.62 -8.64
N LEU A 21 -2.75 9.77 -8.02
CA LEU A 21 -1.41 10.23 -7.65
C LEU A 21 -0.73 9.26 -6.68
N ILE A 22 -1.45 8.77 -5.67
CA ILE A 22 -0.95 7.73 -4.76
C ILE A 22 -0.67 6.43 -5.53
N SER A 23 -1.58 6.01 -6.42
CA SER A 23 -1.38 4.81 -7.25
C SER A 23 -0.12 4.91 -8.10
N ILE A 24 0.12 6.05 -8.76
CA ILE A 24 1.32 6.30 -9.56
C ILE A 24 2.56 6.30 -8.66
N ALA A 25 2.51 6.97 -7.51
CA ALA A 25 3.61 6.99 -6.56
C ALA A 25 3.98 5.57 -6.11
N ILE A 26 3.00 4.76 -5.69
CA ILE A 26 3.20 3.36 -5.32
C ILE A 26 3.82 2.56 -6.49
N GLY A 27 3.31 2.74 -7.70
CA GLY A 27 3.86 2.09 -8.90
C GLY A 27 5.32 2.46 -9.16
N ARG A 28 5.68 3.74 -9.02
CA ARG A 28 7.07 4.20 -9.14
C ARG A 28 7.97 3.65 -8.05
N ILE A 29 7.50 3.65 -6.80
CA ILE A 29 8.24 3.07 -5.66
C ILE A 29 8.51 1.59 -5.93
N ARG A 30 7.52 0.84 -6.43
CA ARG A 30 7.67 -0.57 -6.80
C ARG A 30 8.68 -0.78 -7.95
N ALA A 31 8.62 0.08 -8.97
CA ALA A 31 9.54 0.01 -10.11
C ALA A 31 10.99 0.37 -9.73
N GLU A 32 11.19 1.33 -8.82
CA GLU A 32 12.52 1.81 -8.42
C GLU A 32 13.20 0.93 -7.36
N LEU A 33 12.44 0.41 -6.39
CA LEU A 33 13.00 -0.30 -5.23
C LEU A 33 12.73 -1.81 -5.22
N GLY A 34 11.97 -2.33 -6.18
CA GLY A 34 11.44 -3.69 -6.07
C GLY A 34 10.37 -3.74 -4.99
N SER A 35 10.31 -4.78 -4.15
CA SER A 35 9.20 -4.96 -3.19
C SER A 35 9.32 -4.04 -1.97
N PRO A 36 8.57 -2.93 -1.89
CA PRO A 36 8.63 -2.05 -0.76
C PRO A 36 7.51 -2.43 0.19
N VAL A 37 7.84 -2.54 1.45
CA VAL A 37 6.85 -2.52 2.51
C VAL A 37 6.32 -1.08 2.59
N HIS A 38 5.31 -0.78 1.77
CA HIS A 38 4.65 0.52 1.73
C HIS A 38 3.28 0.38 2.39
N ASP A 39 3.19 0.84 3.63
CA ASP A 39 1.93 0.92 4.34
C ASP A 39 1.59 2.39 4.54
N LEU A 40 0.88 2.96 3.56
CA LEU A 40 0.37 4.34 3.62
C LEU A 40 -0.89 4.41 4.48
N HIS A 41 -0.86 3.73 5.63
CA HIS A 41 -1.95 3.71 6.58
C HIS A 41 -2.30 5.15 6.94
N PHE A 42 -3.59 5.46 6.90
CA PHE A 42 -4.12 6.79 7.22
C PHE A 42 -3.74 7.96 6.29
N SER A 43 -3.02 7.70 5.21
CA SER A 43 -2.61 8.72 4.23
C SER A 43 -3.47 8.69 2.96
N GLY A 44 -4.65 8.08 3.01
CA GLY A 44 -5.56 7.99 1.86
C GLY A 44 -6.31 9.30 1.56
N PRO A 45 -6.91 9.42 0.35
CA PRO A 45 -7.58 10.61 -0.14
C PRO A 45 -8.60 11.18 0.85
N GLY A 46 -9.44 10.31 1.44
CA GLY A 46 -10.46 10.75 2.40
C GLY A 46 -9.88 11.43 3.64
N ARG A 47 -8.80 10.89 4.19
CA ARG A 47 -8.08 11.48 5.34
C ARG A 47 -7.42 12.79 4.95
N MET A 48 -6.74 12.83 3.81
CA MET A 48 -6.09 14.05 3.30
C MET A 48 -7.10 15.17 3.04
N MET A 49 -8.22 14.86 2.39
CA MET A 49 -9.28 15.82 2.11
C MET A 49 -9.85 16.45 3.38
N VAL A 50 -10.26 15.61 4.36
CA VAL A 50 -10.84 16.11 5.60
C VAL A 50 -9.80 16.81 6.48
N ALA A 51 -8.55 16.35 6.50
CA ALA A 51 -7.47 16.99 7.26
C ALA A 51 -7.06 18.35 6.68
N CYS A 52 -7.03 18.50 5.34
CA CYS A 52 -6.60 19.72 4.66
C CYS A 52 -7.73 20.73 4.40
N LEU A 53 -9.00 20.33 4.45
CA LEU A 53 -10.14 21.21 4.15
C LEU A 53 -11.14 21.32 5.31
N GLY A 54 -11.03 20.45 6.32
CA GLY A 54 -11.96 20.37 7.44
C GLY A 54 -13.25 19.62 7.07
N SER A 55 -13.90 19.00 8.06
CA SER A 55 -15.11 18.20 7.80
C SER A 55 -16.31 19.06 7.39
N LYS A 56 -16.40 20.31 7.86
CA LYS A 56 -17.51 21.24 7.55
C LYS A 56 -17.66 21.61 6.07
N ARG A 57 -16.58 21.48 5.28
CA ARG A 57 -16.61 21.80 3.84
C ARG A 57 -17.28 20.70 3.00
N PHE A 58 -17.54 19.54 3.60
CA PHE A 58 -18.14 18.39 2.93
C PHE A 58 -19.57 18.20 3.41
N SER A 59 -20.44 17.74 2.51
CA SER A 59 -21.78 17.30 2.91
C SER A 59 -21.70 16.00 3.71
N SER A 60 -22.74 15.71 4.50
CA SER A 60 -22.83 14.42 5.22
C SER A 60 -22.78 13.24 4.24
N VAL A 61 -23.36 13.39 3.05
CA VAL A 61 -23.33 12.38 1.97
C VAL A 61 -21.89 12.15 1.48
N ASP A 62 -21.13 13.23 1.25
CA ASP A 62 -19.72 13.13 0.82
C ASP A 62 -18.89 12.39 1.87
N LEU A 63 -19.04 12.75 3.15
CA LEU A 63 -18.30 12.12 4.25
C LEU A 63 -18.65 10.63 4.41
N THR A 64 -19.92 10.27 4.24
CA THR A 64 -20.36 8.86 4.29
C THR A 64 -19.74 8.04 3.17
N ILE A 65 -19.81 8.52 1.92
CA ILE A 65 -19.24 7.79 0.77
C ILE A 65 -17.72 7.71 0.86
N ILE A 66 -17.04 8.80 1.23
CA ILE A 66 -15.59 8.81 1.47
C ILE A 66 -15.20 7.79 2.55
N SER A 67 -16.01 7.67 3.61
CA SER A 67 -15.80 6.67 4.65
C SER A 67 -16.00 5.24 4.13
N LEU A 68 -17.00 4.99 3.29
CA LEU A 68 -17.20 3.67 2.66
C LEU A 68 -16.04 3.27 1.75
N PHE A 69 -15.35 4.22 1.12
CA PHE A 69 -14.14 3.95 0.34
C PHE A 69 -12.93 3.49 1.18
N TRP A 70 -13.07 3.33 2.51
CA TRP A 70 -12.04 2.77 3.36
C TRP A 70 -11.63 1.35 2.96
N TYR A 71 -12.53 0.56 2.35
CA TYR A 71 -12.24 -0.82 1.96
C TYR A 71 -11.02 -0.96 1.02
N PHE A 72 -10.75 0.04 0.17
CA PHE A 72 -9.60 0.03 -0.75
C PHE A 72 -8.54 1.11 -0.46
N ASN A 73 -8.80 2.02 0.49
CA ASN A 73 -7.90 3.15 0.82
C ASN A 73 -7.31 3.10 2.24
N ARG A 74 -7.49 1.99 2.96
CA ARG A 74 -7.05 1.89 4.35
C ARG A 74 -5.53 1.95 4.51
N ALA A 75 -4.81 1.00 3.89
CA ALA A 75 -3.40 0.71 4.17
C ALA A 75 -2.51 0.66 2.91
N TYR A 76 -3.11 0.60 1.71
CA TYR A 76 -2.40 0.50 0.42
C TYR A 76 -1.43 -0.70 0.26
N ARG A 77 -1.26 -1.57 1.26
CA ARG A 77 -0.39 -2.76 1.17
C ARG A 77 -0.72 -3.68 -0.01
N SER A 78 -2.01 -3.89 -0.25
CA SER A 78 -2.53 -4.72 -1.35
C SER A 78 -3.03 -3.87 -2.53
N HIS A 79 -2.42 -2.70 -2.74
CA HIS A 79 -2.81 -1.84 -3.86
C HIS A 79 -2.61 -2.60 -5.19
N PRO A 80 -3.53 -2.47 -6.18
CA PRO A 80 -3.45 -3.25 -7.41
C PRO A 80 -2.29 -2.83 -8.33
N MET A 81 -1.85 -1.57 -8.26
CA MET A 81 -0.85 -1.02 -9.19
C MET A 81 0.45 -1.85 -9.32
N PRO A 82 1.12 -2.29 -8.24
CA PRO A 82 2.27 -3.20 -8.33
C PRO A 82 2.01 -4.46 -9.15
N CYS A 83 0.95 -5.20 -8.83
CA CYS A 83 0.63 -6.45 -9.52
C CYS A 83 0.29 -6.22 -10.99
N VAL A 84 -0.44 -5.14 -11.30
CA VAL A 84 -0.74 -4.75 -12.67
C VAL A 84 0.54 -4.41 -13.42
N LEU A 85 1.41 -3.57 -12.85
CA LEU A 85 2.66 -3.16 -13.48
C LEU A 85 3.58 -4.35 -13.79
N GLU A 86 3.76 -5.25 -12.81
CA GLU A 86 4.56 -6.47 -12.99
C GLU A 86 3.94 -7.38 -14.06
N GLY A 87 2.61 -7.57 -14.04
CA GLY A 87 1.90 -8.36 -15.05
C GLY A 87 2.08 -7.78 -16.46
N PHE A 88 1.91 -6.47 -16.63
CA PHE A 88 2.11 -5.80 -17.92
C PHE A 88 3.57 -5.92 -18.39
N LYS A 89 4.54 -5.83 -17.48
CA LYS A 89 5.95 -5.98 -17.85
C LYS A 89 6.29 -7.42 -18.25
N LEU A 90 5.68 -8.41 -17.62
CA LEU A 90 5.81 -9.80 -18.03
C LEU A 90 5.14 -10.05 -19.38
N GLY A 91 3.91 -9.53 -19.58
CA GLY A 91 3.18 -9.61 -20.85
C GLY A 91 3.98 -9.04 -22.02
N GLU A 92 4.63 -7.88 -21.83
CA GLU A 92 5.53 -7.27 -22.81
C GLU A 92 6.68 -8.21 -23.22
N ARG A 93 7.26 -8.97 -22.26
CA ARG A 93 8.38 -9.91 -22.54
C ARG A 93 7.97 -11.14 -23.34
N ILE A 94 6.70 -11.48 -23.33
CA ILE A 94 6.13 -12.60 -24.10
C ILE A 94 5.23 -12.10 -25.23
N GLU A 95 5.41 -10.84 -25.63
CA GLU A 95 4.75 -10.21 -26.79
C GLU A 95 3.20 -10.22 -26.72
N ILE A 96 2.63 -10.24 -25.51
CA ILE A 96 1.19 -10.07 -25.30
C ILE A 96 0.83 -8.60 -25.51
N SER A 97 -0.21 -8.36 -26.30
CA SER A 97 -0.68 -7.00 -26.55
C SER A 97 -1.22 -6.35 -25.27
N PRO A 98 -1.04 -5.03 -25.07
CA PRO A 98 -1.55 -4.33 -23.89
C PRO A 98 -3.06 -4.50 -23.68
N PHE A 99 -3.85 -4.58 -24.76
CA PHE A 99 -5.30 -4.79 -24.70
C PHE A 99 -5.67 -6.18 -24.16
N GLN A 100 -4.96 -7.22 -24.60
CA GLN A 100 -5.14 -8.58 -24.05
C GLN A 100 -4.76 -8.62 -22.58
N MET A 101 -3.65 -7.97 -22.21
CA MET A 101 -3.24 -7.87 -20.80
C MET A 101 -4.29 -7.13 -19.95
N SER A 102 -4.84 -6.03 -20.45
CA SER A 102 -5.96 -5.33 -19.80
C SER A 102 -7.17 -6.24 -19.61
N ALA A 103 -7.52 -7.06 -20.60
CA ALA A 103 -8.62 -8.01 -20.49
C ALA A 103 -8.36 -9.06 -19.39
N TYR A 104 -7.14 -9.58 -19.28
CA TYR A 104 -6.76 -10.52 -18.21
C TYR A 104 -6.79 -9.87 -16.82
N VAL A 105 -6.33 -8.63 -16.70
CA VAL A 105 -6.41 -7.90 -15.43
C VAL A 105 -7.86 -7.64 -15.05
N LEU A 106 -8.71 -7.23 -15.99
CA LEU A 106 -10.14 -6.99 -15.74
C LEU A 106 -10.86 -8.29 -15.36
N SER A 107 -10.58 -9.41 -16.03
CA SER A 107 -11.16 -10.70 -15.66
C SER A 107 -10.70 -11.11 -14.27
N ALA A 108 -9.40 -11.01 -13.96
CA ALA A 108 -8.87 -11.30 -12.63
C ALA A 108 -9.49 -10.44 -11.52
N VAL A 109 -9.78 -9.15 -11.81
CA VAL A 109 -10.47 -8.27 -10.86
C VAL A 109 -11.90 -8.75 -10.59
N VAL A 110 -12.65 -9.14 -11.62
CA VAL A 110 -14.02 -9.65 -11.46
C VAL A 110 -14.03 -10.97 -10.69
N PHE A 111 -13.26 -11.96 -11.14
CA PHE A 111 -13.19 -13.27 -10.48
C PHE A 111 -12.63 -13.16 -9.06
N GLY A 112 -11.56 -12.40 -8.87
CA GLY A 112 -10.95 -12.16 -7.56
C GLY A 112 -11.91 -11.48 -6.58
N SER A 113 -12.73 -10.55 -7.06
CA SER A 113 -13.77 -9.90 -6.23
C SER A 113 -14.83 -10.92 -5.79
N ILE A 114 -15.36 -11.72 -6.71
CA ILE A 114 -16.39 -12.74 -6.41
C ILE A 114 -15.84 -13.78 -5.43
N CYS A 115 -14.65 -14.33 -5.71
CA CYS A 115 -13.99 -15.29 -4.84
C CYS A 115 -13.67 -14.68 -3.47
N GLY A 116 -13.24 -13.42 -3.41
CA GLY A 116 -12.98 -12.70 -2.17
C GLY A 116 -14.22 -12.55 -1.29
N PHE A 117 -15.36 -12.13 -1.89
CA PHE A 117 -16.63 -12.05 -1.16
C PHE A 117 -17.08 -13.41 -0.65
N TRP A 118 -17.03 -14.45 -1.49
CA TRP A 118 -17.40 -15.80 -1.10
C TRP A 118 -16.53 -16.34 0.03
N ALA A 119 -15.20 -16.26 -0.12
CA ALA A 119 -14.25 -16.76 0.87
C ALA A 119 -14.41 -16.03 2.22
N HIS A 120 -14.63 -14.71 2.19
CA HIS A 120 -14.85 -13.92 3.41
C HIS A 120 -16.15 -14.32 4.12
N LEU A 121 -17.26 -14.44 3.38
CA LEU A 121 -18.55 -14.86 3.95
C LEU A 121 -18.51 -16.31 4.46
N HIS A 122 -17.90 -17.22 3.71
CA HIS A 122 -17.76 -18.61 4.10
C HIS A 122 -16.89 -18.76 5.36
N SER A 123 -15.78 -18.04 5.42
CA SER A 123 -14.91 -18.01 6.60
C SER A 123 -15.64 -17.44 7.82
N ALA A 124 -16.37 -16.34 7.66
CA ALA A 124 -17.18 -15.73 8.70
C ALA A 124 -18.29 -16.64 9.22
N TYR A 125 -18.93 -17.41 8.33
CA TYR A 125 -19.98 -18.37 8.69
C TYR A 125 -19.44 -19.56 9.49
N ASN A 126 -18.32 -20.14 9.06
CA ASN A 126 -17.77 -21.36 9.68
C ASN A 126 -16.99 -21.10 10.98
N HIS A 127 -16.18 -20.04 11.01
CA HIS A 127 -15.29 -19.76 12.15
C HIS A 127 -15.86 -18.71 13.10
N GLY A 128 -17.00 -18.10 12.73
CA GLY A 128 -17.49 -16.88 13.35
C GLY A 128 -16.57 -15.70 13.05
N TYR A 129 -17.07 -14.48 13.25
CA TYR A 129 -16.27 -13.29 13.01
C TYR A 129 -15.32 -12.95 14.18
N ALA A 130 -15.33 -13.72 15.27
CA ALA A 130 -14.48 -13.60 16.46
C ALA A 130 -14.25 -12.14 16.94
N GLY A 131 -15.26 -11.26 16.81
CA GLY A 131 -15.14 -9.85 17.18
C GLY A 131 -14.24 -8.98 16.28
N ARG A 132 -13.77 -9.48 15.12
CA ARG A 132 -12.91 -8.74 14.17
C ARG A 132 -13.65 -7.68 13.35
N LEU A 133 -14.65 -7.04 13.96
CA LEU A 133 -15.41 -5.91 13.40
C LEU A 133 -14.62 -4.59 13.40
N TRP A 134 -13.37 -4.63 13.85
CA TRP A 134 -12.47 -3.47 13.90
C TRP A 134 -12.41 -2.64 12.60
N PRO A 135 -12.48 -3.19 11.36
CA PRO A 135 -12.48 -2.36 10.15
C PRO A 135 -13.76 -1.53 10.02
N ALA A 136 -14.88 -2.09 10.46
CA ALA A 136 -16.17 -1.39 10.49
C ALA A 136 -16.13 -0.32 11.59
N TYR A 137 -15.66 -0.65 12.79
CA TYR A 137 -15.50 0.34 13.87
C TYR A 137 -14.61 1.51 13.46
N GLU A 138 -13.46 1.26 12.83
CA GLU A 138 -12.57 2.31 12.33
C GLU A 138 -13.27 3.22 11.32
N THR A 139 -14.07 2.64 10.42
CA THR A 139 -14.81 3.38 9.39
C THR A 139 -15.92 4.23 10.00
N PHE A 140 -16.78 3.62 10.82
CA PHE A 140 -17.97 4.27 11.36
C PHE A 140 -17.64 5.21 12.51
N ASN A 141 -16.68 4.89 13.40
CA ASN A 141 -16.27 5.83 14.46
C ASN A 141 -15.66 7.10 13.86
N ARG A 142 -14.88 6.96 12.79
CA ARG A 142 -14.35 8.11 12.06
C ARG A 142 -15.44 8.92 11.39
N LEU A 143 -16.39 8.26 10.71
CA LEU A 143 -17.54 8.94 10.11
C LEU A 143 -18.34 9.71 11.16
N THR A 144 -18.66 9.06 12.29
CA THR A 144 -19.32 9.69 13.43
C THR A 144 -18.54 10.91 13.90
N SER A 145 -17.22 10.78 14.10
CA SER A 145 -16.37 11.91 14.48
C SER A 145 -16.43 13.07 13.48
N TRP A 146 -16.41 12.80 12.18
CA TRP A 146 -16.49 13.85 11.15
C TRP A 146 -17.84 14.55 11.11
N LEU A 147 -18.93 13.84 11.42
CA LEU A 147 -20.29 14.36 11.42
C LEU A 147 -20.66 15.11 12.71
N THR A 148 -20.18 14.64 13.87
CA THR A 148 -20.58 15.18 15.19
C THR A 148 -19.58 16.18 15.76
N ILE A 149 -18.30 16.04 15.43
CA ILE A 149 -17.22 16.89 15.93
C ILE A 149 -16.62 17.62 14.73
N PRO A 150 -17.11 18.83 14.39
CA PRO A 150 -16.62 19.53 13.22
C PRO A 150 -15.15 19.91 13.40
N THR A 151 -14.31 19.48 12.46
CA THR A 151 -12.89 19.83 12.42
C THR A 151 -12.69 21.11 11.62
N GLU A 152 -12.27 22.18 12.28
CA GLU A 152 -11.95 23.47 11.66
C GLU A 152 -10.46 23.82 11.69
N ASN A 153 -9.71 23.29 12.67
CA ASN A 153 -8.28 23.57 12.79
C ASN A 153 -7.46 22.74 11.80
N ILE A 154 -7.39 23.24 10.57
CA ILE A 154 -6.76 22.62 9.41
C ILE A 154 -5.25 22.91 9.38
N PHE A 155 -4.82 24.01 10.01
CA PHE A 155 -3.48 24.58 9.83
C PHE A 155 -2.34 23.59 10.15
N PRO A 156 -2.36 22.82 11.26
CA PRO A 156 -1.27 21.88 11.56
C PRO A 156 -1.14 20.76 10.51
N TYR A 157 -2.27 20.24 10.02
CA TYR A 157 -2.26 19.14 9.05
C TYR A 157 -1.91 19.64 7.65
N ALA A 158 -2.52 20.73 7.19
CA ALA A 158 -2.22 21.31 5.90
C ALA A 158 -0.75 21.74 5.79
N SER A 159 -0.21 22.39 6.83
CA SER A 159 1.21 22.78 6.85
C SER A 159 2.13 21.57 6.83
N ALA A 160 1.81 20.49 7.55
CA ALA A 160 2.59 19.24 7.51
C ALA A 160 2.57 18.58 6.12
N PHE A 161 1.41 18.50 5.46
CA PHE A 161 1.33 17.95 4.10
C PHE A 161 2.07 18.82 3.08
N CYS A 162 1.93 20.14 3.16
CA CYS A 162 2.65 21.07 2.30
C CYS A 162 4.16 20.98 2.52
N PHE A 163 4.61 20.92 3.77
CA PHE A 163 6.03 20.76 4.11
C PHE A 163 6.59 19.42 3.64
N GLY A 164 5.86 18.32 3.87
CA GLY A 164 6.24 16.99 3.38
C GLY A 164 6.31 16.93 1.86
N GLY A 165 5.33 17.52 1.16
CA GLY A 165 5.32 17.62 -0.30
C GLY A 165 6.46 18.49 -0.83
N MET A 166 6.76 19.62 -0.18
CA MET A 166 7.89 20.48 -0.50
C MET A 166 9.22 19.74 -0.32
N LEU A 167 9.43 19.06 0.81
CA LEU A 167 10.63 18.27 1.05
C LEU A 167 10.79 17.14 0.03
N ALA A 168 9.71 16.40 -0.25
CA ALA A 168 9.74 15.35 -1.27
C ALA A 168 10.07 15.92 -2.66
N GLY A 169 9.54 17.10 -3.01
CA GLY A 169 9.84 17.82 -4.24
C GLY A 169 11.29 18.26 -4.31
N VAL A 170 11.82 18.86 -3.25
CA VAL A 170 13.24 19.26 -3.15
C VAL A 170 14.16 18.04 -3.28
N LEU A 171 13.89 16.95 -2.55
CA LEU A 171 14.66 15.72 -2.63
C LEU A 171 14.60 15.10 -4.03
N SER A 172 13.43 15.11 -4.68
CA SER A 172 13.28 14.62 -6.05
C SER A 172 14.08 15.48 -7.04
N SER A 173 14.01 16.81 -6.92
CA SER A 173 14.78 17.74 -7.77
C SER A 173 16.28 17.59 -7.56
N LEU A 174 16.73 17.46 -6.31
CA LEU A 174 18.15 17.22 -6.00
C LEU A 174 18.62 15.89 -6.58
N ARG A 175 17.82 14.83 -6.48
CA ARG A 175 18.17 13.52 -7.07
C ARG A 175 18.20 13.54 -8.60
N TRP A 176 17.37 14.37 -9.24
CA TRP A 176 17.38 14.56 -10.69
C TRP A 176 18.62 15.33 -11.18
N ASN A 177 19.09 16.31 -10.41
CA ASN A 177 20.25 17.13 -10.77
C ASN A 177 21.59 16.55 -10.30
N PHE A 178 21.60 15.79 -9.20
CA PHE A 178 22.80 15.26 -8.57
C PHE A 178 22.69 13.75 -8.36
N ILE A 179 23.32 12.98 -9.26
CA ILE A 179 23.29 11.51 -9.27
C ILE A 179 23.91 10.92 -7.98
N TRP A 180 24.86 11.63 -7.35
CA TRP A 180 25.54 11.18 -6.14
C TRP A 180 24.80 11.49 -4.84
N PHE A 181 23.63 12.14 -4.89
CA PHE A 181 22.92 12.53 -3.68
C PHE A 181 22.32 11.29 -2.97
N PRO A 182 22.70 11.01 -1.71
CA PRO A 182 22.39 9.74 -1.06
C PRO A 182 20.95 9.63 -0.55
N LEU A 183 20.25 10.76 -0.40
CA LEU A 183 18.89 10.77 0.14
C LEU A 183 17.88 10.54 -0.97
N SER A 184 17.18 9.41 -0.90
CA SER A 184 16.08 9.10 -1.80
C SER A 184 14.77 9.69 -1.27
N PRO A 185 14.00 10.43 -2.09
CA PRO A 185 12.65 10.88 -1.73
C PRO A 185 11.73 9.71 -1.37
N VAL A 186 12.00 8.52 -1.91
CA VAL A 186 11.22 7.32 -1.62
C VAL A 186 11.46 6.84 -0.18
N GLY A 187 12.71 6.87 0.29
CA GLY A 187 13.05 6.50 1.66
C GLY A 187 12.35 7.41 2.67
N PHE A 188 12.20 8.70 2.35
CA PHE A 188 11.47 9.66 3.16
C PHE A 188 9.96 9.36 3.24
N VAL A 189 9.34 8.92 2.14
CA VAL A 189 7.90 8.59 2.11
C VAL A 189 7.59 7.30 2.85
N VAL A 190 8.46 6.29 2.74
CA VAL A 190 8.20 4.96 3.33
C VAL A 190 8.55 4.91 4.83
N SER A 191 9.39 5.81 5.32
CA SER A 191 9.85 5.83 6.72
C SER A 191 8.72 6.01 7.75
N SER A 192 7.65 6.73 7.38
CA SER A 192 6.51 7.01 8.27
C SER A 192 5.46 5.88 8.32
N SER A 193 5.70 4.75 7.64
CA SER A 193 4.74 3.65 7.62
C SER A 193 4.86 2.78 8.88
N TRP A 194 3.73 2.29 9.41
CA TRP A 194 3.73 1.30 10.52
C TRP A 194 4.60 0.11 10.16
N ALA A 195 4.55 -0.28 8.90
CA ALA A 195 5.29 -1.41 8.37
C ALA A 195 6.79 -1.11 8.19
N MET A 196 7.29 0.11 8.37
CA MET A 196 8.74 0.36 8.48
C MET A 196 9.28 -0.01 9.88
N ASN A 197 8.45 0.02 10.92
CA ASN A 197 8.86 -0.21 12.30
C ASN A 197 9.49 -1.62 12.53
N PRO A 198 8.95 -2.72 12.00
CA PRO A 198 9.64 -4.01 12.09
C PRO A 198 10.75 -4.20 11.04
N PHE A 199 10.75 -3.45 9.93
CA PHE A 199 11.65 -3.70 8.80
C PHE A 199 12.93 -2.86 8.78
N TRP A 200 13.00 -1.75 9.52
CA TRP A 200 14.16 -0.84 9.46
C TRP A 200 15.48 -1.55 9.77
N PHE A 201 15.50 -2.42 10.77
CA PHE A 201 16.72 -3.13 11.17
C PHE A 201 17.13 -4.16 10.12
N SER A 202 16.18 -4.89 9.54
CA SER A 202 16.45 -5.84 8.45
C SER A 202 16.97 -5.13 7.19
N ILE A 203 16.43 -3.95 6.86
CA ILE A 203 16.93 -3.11 5.76
C ILE A 203 18.35 -2.62 6.06
N PHE A 204 18.60 -2.15 7.28
CA PHE A 204 19.93 -1.70 7.72
C PHE A 204 20.95 -2.85 7.65
N LEU A 205 20.59 -4.03 8.14
CA LEU A 205 21.44 -5.22 8.11
C LEU A 205 21.72 -5.66 6.66
N SER A 206 20.70 -5.67 5.80
CA SER A 206 20.86 -5.97 4.37
C SER A 206 21.81 -4.98 3.68
N TRP A 207 21.66 -3.68 3.98
CA TRP A 207 22.55 -2.64 3.48
C TRP A 207 23.99 -2.84 3.98
N ALA A 208 24.18 -3.12 5.27
CA ALA A 208 25.50 -3.34 5.87
C ALA A 208 26.19 -4.56 5.24
N ILE A 209 25.49 -5.69 5.12
CA ILE A 209 26.02 -6.91 4.47
C ILE A 209 26.39 -6.61 3.01
N LYS A 210 25.50 -5.96 2.26
CA LYS A 210 25.76 -5.59 0.86
C LYS A 210 26.97 -4.66 0.73
N ALA A 211 27.10 -3.68 1.62
CA ALA A 211 28.24 -2.76 1.64
C ALA A 211 29.55 -3.50 1.92
N LEU A 212 29.56 -4.45 2.86
CA LEU A 212 30.74 -5.28 3.15
C LEU A 212 31.12 -6.17 1.96
N ILE A 213 30.14 -6.83 1.32
CA ILE A 213 30.38 -7.67 0.14
C ILE A 213 30.98 -6.85 -1.01
N LEU A 214 30.43 -5.66 -1.27
CA LEU A 214 30.94 -4.79 -2.33
C LEU A 214 32.32 -4.21 -1.99
N LYS A 215 32.56 -3.84 -0.73
CA LYS A 215 33.83 -3.26 -0.28
C LYS A 215 34.98 -4.27 -0.32
N TYR A 216 34.75 -5.51 0.11
CA TYR A 216 35.81 -6.52 0.22
C TYR A 216 35.88 -7.51 -0.94
N GLY A 217 34.76 -7.78 -1.62
CA GLY A 217 34.69 -8.78 -2.69
C GLY A 217 34.36 -8.23 -4.08
N GLY A 218 34.08 -6.94 -4.20
CA GLY A 218 33.73 -6.29 -5.46
C GLY A 218 32.47 -6.86 -6.13
N LEU A 219 32.29 -6.52 -7.41
CA LEU A 219 31.12 -6.92 -8.20
C LEU A 219 31.05 -8.44 -8.46
N GLY A 220 32.20 -9.11 -8.53
CA GLY A 220 32.28 -10.56 -8.75
C GLY A 220 31.69 -11.36 -7.59
N LEU A 221 32.10 -11.04 -6.36
CA LEU A 221 31.55 -11.70 -5.16
C LEU A 221 30.06 -11.37 -4.98
N TYR A 222 29.64 -10.14 -5.29
CA TYR A 222 28.22 -9.76 -5.25
C TYR A 222 27.35 -10.64 -6.17
N ARG A 223 27.77 -10.87 -7.42
CA ARG A 223 27.05 -11.75 -8.35
C ARG A 223 27.02 -13.19 -7.84
N ARG A 224 28.10 -13.69 -7.23
CA ARG A 224 28.18 -15.05 -6.70
C ARG A 224 27.35 -15.27 -5.42
N THR A 225 27.15 -14.22 -4.63
CA THR A 225 26.35 -14.26 -3.40
C THR A 225 24.86 -13.99 -3.64
N THR A 226 24.49 -13.45 -4.80
CA THR A 226 23.08 -13.19 -5.16
C THR A 226 22.17 -14.42 -5.04
N PRO A 227 22.56 -15.62 -5.51
CA PRO A 227 21.74 -16.83 -5.36
C PRO A 227 21.48 -17.22 -3.90
N LEU A 228 22.42 -16.94 -2.98
CA LEU A 228 22.25 -17.23 -1.56
C LEU A 228 21.09 -16.41 -0.96
N PHE A 229 21.05 -15.11 -1.23
CA PHE A 229 19.99 -14.24 -0.73
C PHE A 229 18.64 -14.56 -1.36
N LEU A 230 18.61 -14.89 -2.65
CA LEU A 230 17.39 -15.41 -3.30
C LEU A 230 16.94 -16.72 -2.66
N GLY A 231 17.89 -17.60 -2.32
CA GLY A 231 17.62 -18.85 -1.60
C GLY A 231 17.07 -18.63 -0.19
N LEU A 232 17.54 -17.62 0.54
CA LEU A 232 17.00 -17.25 1.85
C LEU A 232 15.54 -16.79 1.76
N VAL A 233 15.25 -15.91 0.78
CA VAL A 233 13.88 -15.44 0.53
C VAL A 233 12.97 -16.60 0.13
N LEU A 234 13.41 -17.46 -0.79
CA LEU A 234 12.67 -18.67 -1.17
C LEU A 234 12.48 -19.63 0.00
N GLY A 235 13.50 -19.79 0.86
CA GLY A 235 13.47 -20.65 2.03
C GLY A 235 12.42 -20.22 3.05
N GLU A 236 12.32 -18.91 3.32
CA GLU A 236 11.26 -18.33 4.16
C GLU A 236 9.86 -18.64 3.58
N PHE A 237 9.64 -18.37 2.29
CA PHE A 237 8.36 -18.67 1.64
C PHE A 237 8.01 -20.17 1.69
N VAL A 238 8.97 -21.05 1.45
CA VAL A 238 8.77 -22.50 1.48
C VAL A 238 8.45 -22.98 2.90
N ALA A 239 9.19 -22.52 3.91
CA ALA A 239 8.95 -22.87 5.30
C ALA A 239 7.56 -22.43 5.77
N ASP A 240 7.18 -21.18 5.51
CA ASP A 240 5.86 -20.64 5.84
C ASP A 240 4.73 -21.37 5.11
N SER A 241 4.94 -21.71 3.84
CA SER A 241 3.97 -22.48 3.06
C SER A 241 3.79 -23.89 3.62
N ILE A 242 4.87 -24.58 4.00
CA ILE A 242 4.82 -25.92 4.59
C ILE A 242 4.07 -25.86 5.93
N ILE A 243 4.40 -24.91 6.80
CA ILE A 243 3.73 -24.76 8.10
C ILE A 243 2.24 -24.45 7.91
N SER A 244 1.89 -23.56 6.97
CA SER A 244 0.50 -23.20 6.69
C SER A 244 -0.32 -24.38 6.13
N ILE A 245 0.25 -25.14 5.19
CA ILE A 245 -0.40 -26.30 4.59
C ILE A 245 -0.55 -27.42 5.63
N THR A 246 0.51 -27.74 6.38
CA THR A 246 0.46 -28.78 7.42
C THR A 246 -0.51 -28.42 8.54
N GLY A 247 -0.50 -27.16 9.00
CA GLY A 247 -1.47 -26.64 9.97
C GLY A 247 -2.93 -26.75 9.50
N THR A 248 -3.17 -26.47 8.21
CA THR A 248 -4.50 -26.61 7.60
C THR A 248 -4.94 -28.08 7.54
N ILE A 249 -4.06 -28.98 7.12
CA ILE A 249 -4.36 -30.43 7.01
C ILE A 249 -4.60 -31.03 8.40
N TRP A 250 -3.76 -30.68 9.38
CA TRP A 250 -3.77 -31.27 10.72
C TRP A 250 -4.70 -30.52 11.69
N LYS A 251 -5.33 -29.41 11.23
CA LYS A 251 -6.18 -28.51 12.01
C LYS A 251 -5.50 -28.01 13.30
N VAL A 252 -4.19 -27.81 13.24
CA VAL A 252 -3.39 -27.28 14.35
C VAL A 252 -3.31 -25.75 14.19
N PRO A 253 -3.53 -24.96 15.26
CA PRO A 253 -3.34 -23.53 15.19
C PRO A 253 -1.88 -23.21 14.86
N THR A 254 -1.66 -22.55 13.73
CA THR A 254 -0.35 -22.05 13.32
C THR A 254 -0.13 -20.64 13.84
N TYR A 255 1.14 -20.27 14.03
CA TYR A 255 1.49 -18.94 14.49
C TYR A 255 1.07 -17.88 13.46
N ILE A 256 0.24 -16.93 13.90
CA ILE A 256 -0.19 -15.79 13.08
C ILE A 256 0.79 -14.65 13.34
N TRP A 257 1.67 -14.37 12.38
CA TRP A 257 2.67 -13.29 12.47
C TRP A 257 2.08 -11.88 12.51
N TYR A 258 0.81 -11.71 12.12
CA TYR A 258 0.14 -10.41 12.04
C TYR A 258 -1.27 -10.47 12.64
N GLY A 259 -1.42 -9.94 13.86
CA GLY A 259 -2.69 -9.55 14.46
C GLY A 259 -2.91 -8.04 14.36
#